data_AF-A0AAF3FPR1-F1
#
_entry.id   AF-A0AAF3FPR1-F1
#
_cell.length_a   1.000
_cell.length_b   1.000
_cell.length_c   1.000
_cell.angle_alpha   90.00
_cell.angle_beta   90.00
_cell.angle_gamma   90.00
#
_symmetry.space_group_name_H-M   'P 1'
#
loop_
_entity.id
_entity.type
_entity.pdbx_description
1 polymer ?
#
loop_
_entity_poly.entity_id
_entity_poly.type
_entity_poly.pdbx_seq_one_letter_code
_entity_poly.pdbx_strand_id
1 'polypeptide(L)'
;MERFLIEKIEAIFVNAKMKRDFLAKLYCIRQALNAICVDEHRRVWLSNSGRQLLGHLMQNMQQDPTSFYKAYDEMILFFEDEDNLDMAEAELKLRGVPELSFWDIVLDFILLDSFDDLKAPPSAIYSVTKNYWLSQSMKYSTISTVIWSMLKAKRQRLQYPNGFIAHFYNISEAVSPSITLGFLGTDQALGELCHYFKEQVIQLVIDLFNPKRVRYTNLEEMVEDVWVVLQTRTESLLTRLSSEILPA
;
A
#
# COMPACT_ATOMS: atom_id res chain seq x y z
N MET A 1 -20.66 3.26 -3.81
CA MET A 1 -20.71 1.99 -3.06
C MET A 1 -19.35 1.84 -2.41
N GLU A 2 -19.17 2.60 -1.34
CA GLU A 2 -17.91 2.88 -0.64
C GLU A 2 -17.80 1.85 0.50
N ARG A 3 -17.44 0.59 0.25
CA ARG A 3 -17.68 -0.47 1.25
C ARG A 3 -16.54 -0.71 2.22
N PHE A 4 -15.29 -0.41 1.85
CA PHE A 4 -14.14 -0.96 2.57
C PHE A 4 -13.56 -0.02 3.65
N LEU A 5 -13.22 1.20 3.27
CA LEU A 5 -12.79 2.24 4.22
C LEU A 5 -13.93 2.66 5.17
N ILE A 6 -15.15 2.69 4.65
CA ILE A 6 -16.36 3.05 5.39
C ILE A 6 -16.64 2.02 6.48
N GLU A 7 -16.60 0.71 6.26
CA GLU A 7 -16.90 -0.25 7.36
C GLU A 7 -15.90 -0.16 8.53
N LYS A 8 -14.62 0.16 8.26
CA LYS A 8 -13.57 0.27 9.29
C LYS A 8 -13.57 1.61 10.01
N ILE A 9 -13.87 2.69 9.31
CA ILE A 9 -13.93 4.03 9.88
C ILE A 9 -15.35 4.33 10.45
N GLU A 10 -16.42 3.73 9.92
CA GLU A 10 -17.77 3.75 10.52
C GLU A 10 -17.82 3.06 11.88
N ALA A 11 -16.98 2.03 12.11
CA ALA A 11 -16.85 1.43 13.44
C ALA A 11 -16.38 2.45 14.50
N ILE A 12 -15.73 3.55 14.08
CA ILE A 12 -15.30 4.67 14.94
C ILE A 12 -16.40 5.76 15.00
N PHE A 13 -17.27 5.84 13.99
CA PHE A 13 -18.21 6.96 13.83
C PHE A 13 -19.65 6.61 14.22
N VAL A 14 -19.96 6.93 15.47
CA VAL A 14 -21.14 6.51 16.24
C VAL A 14 -22.49 7.08 15.75
N ASN A 15 -22.53 8.07 14.83
CA ASN A 15 -23.81 8.59 14.31
C ASN A 15 -23.75 9.22 12.90
N ALA A 16 -24.93 9.49 12.34
CA ALA A 16 -25.11 10.04 10.99
C ALA A 16 -24.46 11.43 10.75
N LYS A 17 -24.33 12.27 11.79
CA LYS A 17 -23.64 13.56 11.69
C LYS A 17 -22.13 13.35 11.53
N MET A 18 -21.60 12.36 12.25
CA MET A 18 -20.21 11.95 12.19
C MET A 18 -19.87 11.32 10.83
N LYS A 19 -20.80 10.53 10.25
CA LYS A 19 -20.67 10.00 8.89
C LYS A 19 -20.61 11.11 7.82
N ARG A 20 -21.48 12.13 7.92
CA ARG A 20 -21.44 13.27 6.98
C ARG A 20 -20.15 14.08 7.08
N ASP A 21 -19.70 14.35 8.31
CA ASP A 21 -18.41 15.04 8.55
C ASP A 21 -17.24 14.26 7.95
N PHE A 22 -17.23 12.94 8.16
CA PHE A 22 -16.23 12.05 7.59
C PHE A 22 -16.21 12.09 6.05
N LEU A 23 -17.37 11.90 5.41
CA LEU A 23 -17.46 11.91 3.95
C LEU A 23 -17.05 13.26 3.35
N ALA A 24 -17.42 14.37 4.01
CA ALA A 24 -16.98 15.70 3.59
C ALA A 24 -15.46 15.86 3.68
N LYS A 25 -14.84 15.43 4.78
CA LYS A 25 -13.39 15.46 4.93
C LYS A 25 -12.69 14.55 3.93
N LEU A 26 -13.20 13.34 3.72
CA LEU A 26 -12.67 12.40 2.74
C LEU A 26 -12.68 13.00 1.34
N TYR A 27 -13.78 13.66 0.95
CA TYR A 27 -13.85 14.39 -0.31
C TYR A 27 -12.74 15.44 -0.40
N CYS A 28 -12.58 16.29 0.62
CA CYS A 28 -11.53 17.30 0.64
C CYS A 28 -10.11 16.68 0.57
N ILE A 29 -9.86 15.57 1.28
CA ILE A 29 -8.58 14.86 1.26
C ILE A 29 -8.29 14.32 -0.14
N ARG A 30 -9.28 13.71 -0.82
CA ARG A 30 -9.12 13.27 -2.21
C ARG A 30 -8.74 14.43 -3.12
N GLN A 31 -9.41 15.58 -3.00
CA GLN A 31 -9.09 16.77 -3.80
C GLN A 31 -7.67 17.28 -3.54
N ALA A 32 -7.24 17.34 -2.28
CA ALA A 32 -5.88 17.76 -1.93
C ALA A 32 -4.82 16.78 -2.49
N LEU A 33 -5.04 15.46 -2.36
CA LEU A 33 -4.13 14.44 -2.90
C LEU A 33 -4.08 14.46 -4.43
N ASN A 34 -5.20 14.70 -5.10
CA ASN A 34 -5.24 14.85 -6.55
C ASN A 34 -4.43 16.08 -6.98
N ALA A 35 -4.60 17.22 -6.31
CA ALA A 35 -3.82 18.43 -6.58
C ALA A 35 -2.30 18.22 -6.35
N ILE A 36 -1.93 17.45 -5.33
CA ILE A 36 -0.54 17.01 -5.10
C ILE A 36 -0.02 16.17 -6.27
N CYS A 37 -0.82 15.25 -6.81
CA CYS A 37 -0.40 14.36 -7.89
C CYS A 37 -0.35 15.04 -9.26
N VAL A 38 -1.03 16.17 -9.45
CA VAL A 38 -0.91 16.99 -10.67
C VAL A 38 0.49 17.61 -10.78
N ASP A 39 1.06 18.04 -9.65
CA ASP A 39 2.44 18.54 -9.60
C ASP A 39 3.44 17.41 -9.92
N GLU A 40 4.20 17.60 -11.01
CA GLU A 40 5.15 16.60 -11.50
C GLU A 40 6.24 16.26 -10.48
N HIS A 41 6.78 17.27 -9.79
CA HIS A 41 7.85 17.07 -8.82
C HIS A 41 7.35 16.24 -7.64
N ARG A 42 6.17 16.56 -7.12
CA ARG A 42 5.54 15.81 -6.03
C ARG A 42 5.16 14.39 -6.46
N ARG A 43 4.63 14.22 -7.66
CA ARG A 43 4.28 12.90 -8.23
C ARG A 43 5.52 12.01 -8.38
N VAL A 44 6.61 12.54 -8.95
CA VAL A 44 7.88 11.82 -9.09
C VAL A 44 8.46 11.47 -7.72
N TRP A 45 8.40 12.39 -6.76
CA TRP A 45 8.85 12.12 -5.39
C TRP A 45 8.05 11.01 -4.72
N LEU A 46 6.72 10.96 -4.89
CA LEU A 46 5.85 9.92 -4.34
C LEU A 46 6.18 8.54 -4.94
N SER A 47 6.31 8.47 -6.27
CA SER A 47 6.68 7.24 -6.97
C SER A 47 8.05 6.71 -6.50
N ASN A 48 9.06 7.60 -6.47
CA ASN A 48 10.39 7.23 -6.02
C ASN A 48 10.42 6.79 -4.55
N SER A 49 9.67 7.48 -3.68
CA SER A 49 9.59 7.14 -2.27
C SER A 49 8.92 5.79 -2.04
N GLY A 50 7.82 5.49 -2.73
CA GLY A 50 7.16 4.19 -2.67
C GLY A 50 8.07 3.06 -3.12
N ARG A 51 8.79 3.27 -4.23
CA ARG A 51 9.80 2.35 -4.75
C ARG A 51 10.94 2.10 -3.76
N GLN A 52 11.47 3.14 -3.14
CA GLN A 52 12.54 3.03 -2.14
C GLN A 52 12.07 2.34 -0.87
N LEU A 53 10.89 2.69 -0.35
CA LEU A 53 10.32 2.10 0.87
C LEU A 53 10.21 0.58 0.76
N LEU A 54 9.56 0.09 -0.31
CA LEU A 54 9.36 -1.35 -0.50
C LEU A 54 10.67 -2.05 -0.84
N GLY A 55 11.56 -1.41 -1.60
CA GLY A 55 12.89 -1.95 -1.90
C GLY A 55 13.74 -2.13 -0.64
N HIS A 56 13.81 -1.11 0.22
CA HIS A 56 14.52 -1.19 1.50
C HIS A 56 13.88 -2.22 2.43
N LEU A 57 12.55 -2.32 2.46
CA LEU A 57 11.86 -3.32 3.25
C LEU A 57 12.26 -4.75 2.83
N MET A 58 12.34 -5.02 1.52
CA MET A 58 12.82 -6.31 0.99
C MET A 58 14.29 -6.57 1.34
N GLN A 59 15.15 -5.57 1.23
CA GLN A 59 16.57 -5.69 1.53
C GLN A 59 16.81 -5.98 3.02
N ASN A 60 16.07 -5.34 3.93
CA ASN A 60 16.11 -5.65 5.36
C ASN A 60 15.74 -7.11 5.64
N MET A 61 14.94 -7.75 4.77
CA MET A 61 14.59 -9.17 4.82
C MET A 61 15.55 -10.08 4.06
N GLN A 62 16.72 -9.56 3.66
CA GLN A 62 17.75 -10.27 2.88
C GLN A 62 17.24 -10.80 1.54
N GLN A 63 16.27 -10.12 0.93
CA GLN A 63 15.74 -10.47 -0.39
C GLN A 63 16.26 -9.52 -1.47
N ASP A 64 16.44 -10.03 -2.68
CA ASP A 64 16.82 -9.25 -3.85
C ASP A 64 15.61 -8.46 -4.38
N PRO A 65 15.64 -7.10 -4.37
CA PRO A 65 14.53 -6.27 -4.85
C PRO A 65 14.49 -6.11 -6.38
N THR A 66 15.40 -6.71 -7.15
CA THR A 66 15.52 -6.50 -8.61
C THR A 66 14.21 -6.79 -9.35
N SER A 67 13.54 -7.90 -9.04
CA SER A 67 12.27 -8.27 -9.67
C SER A 67 11.14 -7.30 -9.31
N PHE A 68 11.13 -6.81 -8.07
CA PHE A 68 10.20 -5.78 -7.61
C PHE A 68 10.41 -4.47 -8.36
N TYR A 69 11.65 -3.98 -8.45
CA TYR A 69 11.96 -2.73 -9.15
C TYR A 69 11.50 -2.76 -10.59
N LYS A 70 11.75 -3.86 -11.30
CA LYS A 70 11.26 -4.03 -12.67
C LYS A 70 9.74 -3.96 -12.74
N ALA A 71 9.02 -4.71 -11.89
CA ALA A 71 7.57 -4.71 -11.88
C ALA A 71 6.96 -3.36 -11.48
N TYR A 72 7.61 -2.63 -10.57
CA TYR A 72 7.22 -1.29 -10.16
C TYR A 72 7.38 -0.29 -11.30
N ASP A 73 8.55 -0.29 -11.95
CA ASP A 73 8.84 0.63 -13.05
C ASP A 73 7.90 0.38 -14.24
N GLU A 74 7.58 -0.89 -14.54
CA GLU A 74 6.55 -1.26 -15.53
C GLU A 74 5.15 -0.74 -15.19
N MET A 75 4.76 -0.72 -13.90
CA MET A 75 3.49 -0.13 -13.46
C MET A 75 3.49 1.39 -13.59
N ILE A 76 4.61 2.05 -13.31
CA ILE A 76 4.71 3.52 -13.50
C ILE A 76 4.58 3.85 -15.00
N LEU A 77 5.30 3.14 -15.87
CA LEU A 77 5.18 3.29 -17.32
C LEU A 77 3.75 3.00 -17.82
N PHE A 78 3.06 2.03 -17.23
CA PHE A 78 1.66 1.74 -17.57
C PHE A 78 0.74 2.95 -17.36
N PHE A 79 0.97 3.75 -16.31
CA PHE A 79 0.20 4.96 -16.02
C PHE A 79 0.60 6.20 -16.85
N GLU A 80 1.72 6.15 -17.57
CA GLU A 80 2.14 7.25 -18.46
C GLU A 80 1.38 7.25 -19.79
N ASP A 81 0.76 6.12 -20.15
CA ASP A 81 -0.03 5.96 -21.37
C ASP A 81 -1.52 6.22 -21.08
N GLU A 82 -2.08 7.27 -21.67
CA GLU A 82 -3.48 7.66 -21.48
C GLU A 82 -4.46 6.56 -21.92
N ASP A 83 -4.12 5.76 -22.93
CA ASP A 83 -4.97 4.68 -23.43
C ASP A 83 -5.16 3.56 -22.36
N ASN A 84 -4.23 3.44 -21.42
CA ASN A 84 -4.32 2.48 -20.32
C ASN A 84 -5.22 2.96 -19.18
N LEU A 85 -5.45 4.27 -19.04
CA LEU A 85 -6.18 4.84 -17.91
C LEU A 85 -7.65 4.43 -17.91
N ASP A 86 -8.31 4.47 -19.07
CA ASP A 86 -9.71 4.04 -19.20
C ASP A 86 -9.89 2.54 -18.85
N MET A 87 -8.93 1.72 -19.27
CA MET A 87 -8.90 0.29 -18.95
C MET A 87 -8.70 0.06 -17.45
N ALA A 88 -7.74 0.77 -16.85
CA ALA A 88 -7.47 0.70 -15.41
C ALA A 88 -8.69 1.13 -14.60
N GLU A 89 -9.36 2.22 -14.99
CA GLU A 89 -10.55 2.72 -14.33
C GLU A 89 -11.68 1.68 -14.38
N ALA A 90 -11.90 1.06 -15.55
CA ALA A 90 -12.90 0.00 -15.69
C ALA A 90 -12.59 -1.21 -14.79
N GLU A 91 -11.33 -1.66 -14.74
CA GLU A 91 -10.90 -2.79 -13.87
C GLU A 91 -11.08 -2.49 -12.38
N LEU A 92 -10.77 -1.26 -11.97
CA LEU A 92 -10.79 -0.80 -10.59
C LEU A 92 -12.22 -0.54 -10.10
N LYS A 93 -13.09 0.02 -10.96
CA LYS A 93 -14.53 0.18 -10.68
C LYS A 93 -15.21 -1.17 -10.41
N LEU A 94 -14.87 -2.22 -11.18
CA LEU A 94 -15.38 -3.58 -10.93
C LEU A 94 -14.96 -4.16 -9.57
N ARG A 95 -13.89 -3.63 -8.97
CA ARG A 95 -13.38 -3.99 -7.64
C ARG A 95 -13.82 -3.02 -6.55
N GLY A 96 -14.69 -2.08 -6.86
CA GLY A 96 -15.24 -1.12 -5.89
C GLY A 96 -14.35 0.09 -5.62
N VAL A 97 -13.29 0.30 -6.40
CA VAL A 97 -12.44 1.49 -6.33
C VAL A 97 -13.14 2.62 -7.10
N PRO A 98 -13.49 3.74 -6.45
CA PRO A 98 -14.37 4.74 -7.05
C PRO A 98 -13.69 5.64 -8.09
N GLU A 99 -12.42 5.99 -7.87
CA GLU A 99 -11.67 6.95 -8.69
C GLU A 99 -10.22 6.48 -8.87
N LEU A 100 -9.58 6.86 -9.98
CA LEU A 100 -8.13 6.69 -10.17
C LEU A 100 -7.35 7.75 -9.38
N SER A 101 -7.42 7.68 -8.05
CA SER A 101 -6.75 8.63 -7.16
C SER A 101 -5.70 7.95 -6.29
N PHE A 102 -4.74 8.74 -5.78
CA PHE A 102 -3.77 8.24 -4.81
C PHE A 102 -4.44 7.69 -3.55
N TRP A 103 -5.53 8.33 -3.09
CA TRP A 103 -6.30 7.84 -1.95
C TRP A 103 -6.89 6.46 -2.22
N ASP A 104 -7.65 6.34 -3.30
CA ASP A 104 -8.48 5.17 -3.56
C ASP A 104 -7.65 3.95 -3.98
N ILE A 105 -6.57 4.17 -4.74
CA ILE A 105 -5.70 3.09 -5.19
C ILE A 105 -4.62 2.80 -4.14
N VAL A 106 -3.77 3.78 -3.81
CA VAL A 106 -2.56 3.52 -3.03
C VAL A 106 -2.89 3.31 -1.55
N LEU A 107 -3.64 4.23 -0.95
CA LEU A 107 -3.96 4.13 0.47
C LEU A 107 -5.01 3.05 0.73
N ASP A 108 -6.18 3.13 0.10
CA ASP A 108 -7.30 2.23 0.40
C ASP A 108 -7.11 0.83 -0.21
N PHE A 109 -7.10 0.74 -1.54
CA PHE A 109 -7.08 -0.54 -2.25
C PHE A 109 -5.77 -1.34 -2.08
N ILE A 110 -4.61 -0.68 -2.04
CA ILE A 110 -3.32 -1.38 -1.93
C ILE A 110 -2.91 -1.54 -0.47
N LEU A 111 -2.67 -0.44 0.26
CA LEU A 111 -2.03 -0.52 1.56
C LEU A 111 -2.99 -1.02 2.66
N LEU A 112 -4.14 -0.36 2.82
CA LEU A 112 -5.08 -0.70 3.90
C LEU A 112 -5.69 -2.09 3.71
N ASP A 113 -6.15 -2.43 2.50
CA ASP A 113 -6.67 -3.77 2.16
C ASP A 113 -5.62 -4.87 2.45
N SER A 114 -4.36 -4.67 2.03
CA SER A 114 -3.29 -5.64 2.29
C SER A 114 -3.05 -5.87 3.79
N PHE A 115 -3.15 -4.84 4.64
CA PHE A 115 -2.98 -5.01 6.09
C PHE A 115 -4.10 -5.79 6.76
N ASP A 116 -5.26 -5.88 6.12
CA ASP A 116 -6.40 -6.64 6.59
C ASP A 116 -6.37 -8.07 6.11
N ASP A 117 -5.96 -8.31 4.85
CA ASP A 117 -5.64 -9.64 4.34
C ASP A 117 -4.62 -10.36 5.23
N LEU A 118 -3.65 -9.63 5.79
CA LEU A 118 -2.66 -10.16 6.72
C LEU A 118 -3.23 -10.55 8.10
N LYS A 119 -4.42 -10.08 8.50
CA LYS A 119 -5.06 -10.48 9.78
C LYS A 119 -5.66 -11.88 9.70
N ALA A 120 -6.05 -12.32 8.51
CA ALA A 120 -6.67 -13.62 8.27
C ALA A 120 -5.98 -14.35 7.10
N PRO A 121 -4.68 -14.70 7.24
CA PRO A 121 -3.93 -15.33 6.17
C PRO A 121 -4.50 -16.73 5.87
N PRO A 122 -4.37 -17.21 4.61
CA PRO A 122 -4.68 -18.60 4.27
C PRO A 122 -3.94 -19.59 5.17
N SER A 123 -4.59 -20.72 5.49
CA SER A 123 -4.02 -21.75 6.37
C SER A 123 -2.63 -22.23 5.93
N ALA A 124 -2.39 -22.36 4.62
CA ALA A 124 -1.10 -22.73 4.05
C ALA A 124 0.03 -21.73 4.42
N ILE A 125 -0.27 -20.44 4.47
CA ILE A 125 0.69 -19.42 4.89
C ILE A 125 0.91 -19.50 6.41
N TYR A 126 -0.18 -19.59 7.17
CA TYR A 126 -0.12 -19.65 8.64
C TYR A 126 0.69 -20.85 9.15
N SER A 127 0.50 -22.03 8.57
CA SER A 127 1.21 -23.25 8.96
C SER A 127 2.73 -23.15 8.73
N VAL A 128 3.17 -22.41 7.72
CA VAL A 128 4.58 -22.24 7.39
C VAL A 128 5.23 -21.19 8.28
N THR A 129 4.58 -20.04 8.44
CA THR A 129 5.14 -18.90 9.19
C THR A 129 5.36 -19.26 10.66
N LYS A 130 4.44 -20.02 11.26
CA LYS A 130 4.51 -20.46 12.68
C LYS A 130 5.33 -21.73 12.93
N ASN A 131 5.89 -22.35 11.89
CA ASN A 131 6.71 -23.54 12.07
C ASN A 131 8.14 -23.17 12.51
N TYR A 132 8.51 -23.48 13.74
CA TYR A 132 9.85 -23.20 14.30
C TYR A 132 10.96 -24.11 13.73
N TRP A 133 10.61 -25.20 13.06
CA TRP A 133 11.56 -26.17 12.52
C TRP A 133 12.06 -25.78 11.12
N LEU A 134 11.38 -24.83 10.46
CA LEU A 134 11.78 -24.32 9.15
C LEU A 134 12.74 -23.14 9.29
N SER A 135 13.82 -23.16 8.52
CA SER A 135 14.69 -21.98 8.37
C SER A 135 13.91 -20.82 7.73
N GLN A 136 14.39 -19.59 7.91
CA GLN A 136 13.78 -18.41 7.27
C GLN A 136 13.76 -18.54 5.73
N SER A 137 14.83 -19.07 5.14
CA SER A 137 14.88 -19.33 3.69
C SER A 137 13.85 -20.36 3.22
N MET A 138 13.61 -21.43 3.99
CA MET A 138 12.57 -22.42 3.68
C MET A 138 11.17 -21.81 3.82
N LYS A 139 10.93 -20.99 4.85
CA LYS A 139 9.67 -20.26 5.01
C LYS A 139 9.42 -19.36 3.82
N TYR A 140 10.40 -18.54 3.44
CA TYR A 140 10.30 -17.63 2.32
C TYR A 140 10.00 -18.36 1.00
N SER A 141 10.74 -19.42 0.68
CA SER A 141 10.53 -20.20 -0.56
C SER A 141 9.14 -20.84 -0.61
N THR A 142 8.67 -21.39 0.51
CA THR A 142 7.35 -22.01 0.60
C THR A 142 6.24 -20.95 0.45
N ILE A 143 6.34 -19.83 1.15
CA ILE A 143 5.39 -18.72 1.06
C ILE A 143 5.34 -18.16 -0.37
N SER A 144 6.51 -17.97 -0.99
CA SER A 144 6.63 -17.51 -2.38
C SER A 144 5.90 -18.45 -3.34
N THR A 145 6.06 -19.76 -3.17
CA THR A 145 5.37 -20.77 -3.99
C THR A 145 3.85 -20.73 -3.80
N VAL A 146 3.38 -20.55 -2.56
CA VAL A 146 1.94 -20.43 -2.25
C VAL A 146 1.36 -19.17 -2.90
N ILE A 147 2.01 -18.02 -2.73
CA ILE A 147 1.58 -16.74 -3.30
C ILE A 147 1.58 -16.81 -4.83
N TRP A 148 2.64 -17.34 -5.44
CA TRP A 148 2.71 -17.54 -6.88
C TRP A 148 1.55 -18.37 -7.42
N SER A 149 1.23 -19.49 -6.76
CA SER A 149 0.12 -20.37 -7.15
C SER A 149 -1.22 -19.64 -7.07
N MET A 150 -1.45 -18.85 -6.02
CA MET A 150 -2.65 -18.03 -5.85
C MET A 150 -2.77 -16.95 -6.93
N LEU A 151 -1.68 -16.22 -7.20
CA LEU A 151 -1.66 -15.17 -8.23
C LEU A 151 -1.84 -15.76 -9.62
N LYS A 152 -1.21 -16.90 -9.92
CA LYS A 152 -1.41 -17.64 -11.18
C LYS A 152 -2.88 -18.00 -11.40
N ALA A 153 -3.57 -18.49 -10.37
CA ALA A 153 -4.99 -18.79 -10.45
C ALA A 153 -5.86 -17.52 -10.64
N LYS A 154 -5.50 -16.41 -9.98
CA LYS A 154 -6.19 -15.11 -10.15
C LYS A 154 -5.98 -14.55 -11.56
N ARG A 155 -4.77 -14.67 -12.14
CA ARG A 155 -4.44 -14.21 -13.51
C ARG A 155 -5.31 -14.85 -14.58
N GLN A 156 -5.66 -16.13 -14.43
CA GLN A 156 -6.55 -16.85 -15.37
C GLN A 156 -7.95 -16.24 -15.48
N ARG A 157 -8.35 -15.41 -14.52
CA ARG A 157 -9.67 -14.79 -14.44
C ARG A 157 -9.64 -13.29 -14.80
N LEU A 158 -8.49 -12.76 -15.21
CA LEU A 158 -8.37 -11.36 -15.59
C LEU A 158 -9.05 -11.11 -16.93
N GLN A 159 -9.85 -10.04 -16.97
CA GLN A 159 -10.44 -9.56 -18.21
C GLN A 159 -9.37 -8.97 -19.13
N TYR A 160 -8.40 -8.25 -18.56
CA TYR A 160 -7.31 -7.61 -19.28
C TYR A 160 -5.97 -8.23 -18.86
N PRO A 161 -5.33 -9.06 -19.72
CA PRO A 161 -4.08 -9.73 -19.38
C PRO A 161 -2.90 -8.78 -19.08
N ASN A 162 -2.96 -7.56 -19.61
CA ASN A 162 -1.97 -6.49 -19.42
C ASN A 162 -2.59 -5.25 -18.76
N GLY A 163 -3.70 -5.39 -18.05
CA GLY A 163 -4.34 -4.29 -17.33
C GLY A 163 -3.64 -3.96 -16.00
N PHE A 164 -4.15 -2.94 -15.31
CA PHE A 164 -3.65 -2.51 -14.00
C PHE A 164 -3.49 -3.69 -13.03
N ILE A 165 -4.47 -4.60 -12.98
CA ILE A 165 -4.44 -5.71 -12.03
C ILE A 165 -3.33 -6.71 -12.36
N ALA A 166 -3.00 -6.90 -13.64
CA ALA A 166 -1.90 -7.76 -14.04
C ALA A 166 -0.55 -7.19 -13.60
N HIS A 167 -0.34 -5.88 -13.76
CA HIS A 167 0.82 -5.16 -13.25
C HIS A 167 0.88 -5.20 -11.73
N PHE A 168 -0.26 -5.00 -11.05
CA PHE A 168 -0.34 -5.08 -9.59
C PHE A 168 0.07 -6.48 -9.10
N TYR A 169 -0.37 -7.55 -9.77
CA TYR A 169 0.04 -8.90 -9.43
C TYR A 169 1.53 -9.15 -9.65
N ASN A 170 2.18 -8.51 -10.64
CA ASN A 170 3.64 -8.60 -10.79
C ASN A 170 4.37 -8.01 -9.58
N ILE A 171 3.90 -6.86 -9.09
CA ILE A 171 4.43 -6.24 -7.87
C ILE A 171 4.15 -7.11 -6.65
N SER A 172 2.91 -7.59 -6.47
CA SER A 172 2.55 -8.46 -5.35
C SER A 172 3.38 -9.74 -5.32
N GLU A 173 3.61 -10.37 -6.47
CA GLU A 173 4.41 -11.59 -6.58
C GLU A 173 5.84 -11.40 -6.07
N ALA A 174 6.43 -10.22 -6.33
CA ALA A 174 7.78 -9.89 -5.88
C ALA A 174 7.86 -9.49 -4.40
N VAL A 175 6.87 -8.74 -3.90
CA VAL A 175 6.96 -8.09 -2.57
C VAL A 175 6.20 -8.85 -1.48
N SER A 176 5.04 -9.43 -1.80
CA SER A 176 4.15 -10.05 -0.80
C SER A 176 4.80 -11.19 -0.01
N PRO A 177 5.70 -12.04 -0.55
CA PRO A 177 6.37 -13.06 0.26
C PRO A 177 7.19 -12.46 1.41
N SER A 178 7.94 -11.39 1.12
CA SER A 178 8.75 -10.65 2.10
C SER A 178 7.84 -10.02 3.17
N ILE A 179 6.82 -9.26 2.75
CA ILE A 179 5.85 -8.64 3.66
C ILE A 179 5.15 -9.69 4.54
N THR A 180 4.67 -10.78 3.94
CA THR A 180 3.96 -11.85 4.65
C THR A 180 4.85 -12.47 5.72
N LEU A 181 6.11 -12.77 5.38
CA LEU A 181 7.05 -13.33 6.33
C LEU A 181 7.43 -12.33 7.42
N GLY A 182 7.58 -11.05 7.09
CA GLY A 182 7.83 -9.99 8.06
C GLY A 182 6.70 -9.85 9.09
N PHE A 183 5.45 -9.79 8.66
CA PHE A 183 4.30 -9.66 9.57
C PHE A 183 3.96 -10.93 10.35
N LEU A 184 4.12 -12.11 9.76
CA LEU A 184 3.60 -13.36 10.33
C LEU A 184 4.68 -14.32 10.83
N GLY A 185 5.92 -14.10 10.44
CA GLY A 185 7.06 -14.95 10.74
C GLY A 185 7.44 -14.96 12.21
N THR A 186 8.64 -15.47 12.46
CA THR A 186 9.19 -15.67 13.81
C THR A 186 10.37 -14.74 14.10
N ASP A 187 10.77 -13.91 13.15
CA ASP A 187 11.83 -12.92 13.36
C ASP A 187 11.24 -11.67 14.01
N GLN A 188 11.70 -11.37 15.22
CA GLN A 188 11.15 -10.25 15.99
C GLN A 188 11.54 -8.90 15.39
N ALA A 189 12.77 -8.72 14.93
CA ALA A 189 13.23 -7.44 14.40
C ALA A 189 12.50 -7.10 13.09
N LEU A 190 12.37 -8.08 12.19
CA LEU A 190 11.60 -7.91 10.95
C LEU A 190 10.10 -7.68 11.22
N GLY A 191 9.56 -8.33 12.26
CA GLY A 191 8.20 -8.11 12.73
C GLY A 191 7.99 -6.68 13.22
N GLU A 192 8.88 -6.18 14.08
CA GLU A 192 8.84 -4.80 14.58
C GLU A 192 8.92 -3.78 13.44
N LEU A 193 9.79 -4.00 12.45
CA LEU A 193 9.90 -3.14 11.28
C LEU A 193 8.61 -3.11 10.44
N CYS A 194 8.00 -4.27 10.19
CA CYS A 194 6.72 -4.35 9.45
C CYS A 194 5.57 -3.71 10.22
N HIS A 195 5.51 -3.92 11.54
CA HIS A 195 4.52 -3.28 12.39
C HIS A 195 4.68 -1.75 12.41
N TYR A 196 5.92 -1.26 12.50
CA TYR A 196 6.20 0.17 12.39
C TYR A 196 5.76 0.74 11.02
N PHE A 197 6.01 0.02 9.92
CA PHE A 197 5.53 0.41 8.59
C PHE A 197 4.00 0.57 8.57
N LYS A 198 3.28 -0.45 9.05
CA LYS A 198 1.82 -0.42 9.15
C LYS A 198 1.31 0.72 10.03
N GLU A 199 1.93 0.95 11.18
CA GLU A 199 1.57 2.03 12.09
C GLU A 199 1.74 3.40 11.45
N GLN A 200 2.82 3.65 10.70
CA GLN A 200 3.00 4.93 10.01
C GLN A 200 1.94 5.16 8.92
N VAL A 201 1.53 4.12 8.19
CA VAL A 201 0.45 4.24 7.18
C VAL A 201 -0.89 4.53 7.86
N ILE A 202 -1.22 3.83 8.95
CA ILE A 202 -2.44 4.08 9.71
C ILE A 202 -2.41 5.49 10.30
N GLN A 203 -1.28 5.91 10.85
CA GLN A 203 -1.13 7.24 11.44
C GLN A 203 -1.17 8.35 10.39
N LEU A 204 -0.65 8.12 9.19
CA LEU A 204 -0.82 9.02 8.04
C LEU A 204 -2.32 9.26 7.79
N VAL A 205 -3.10 8.18 7.66
CA VAL A 205 -4.56 8.30 7.47
C VAL A 205 -5.21 9.08 8.62
N ILE A 206 -4.88 8.77 9.87
CA ILE A 206 -5.41 9.49 11.04
C ILE A 206 -5.06 10.98 11.00
N ASP A 207 -3.81 11.32 10.65
CA ASP A 207 -3.35 12.71 10.60
C ASP A 207 -4.04 13.51 9.49
N LEU A 208 -4.34 12.88 8.34
CA LEU A 208 -5.08 13.54 7.26
C LEU A 208 -6.47 14.01 7.70
N PHE A 209 -7.16 13.23 8.54
CA PHE A 209 -8.47 13.60 9.09
C PHE A 209 -8.42 14.55 10.31
N ASN A 210 -7.22 14.86 10.81
CA ASN A 210 -7.05 15.63 12.04
C ASN A 210 -7.01 17.14 11.75
N PRO A 211 -8.01 17.94 12.19
CA PRO A 211 -8.05 19.38 11.94
C PRO A 211 -6.91 20.17 12.61
N LYS A 212 -6.18 19.57 13.55
CA LYS A 212 -4.97 20.16 14.15
C LYS A 212 -3.73 19.99 13.27
N ARG A 213 -3.78 19.10 12.28
CA ARG A 213 -2.70 18.77 11.34
C ARG A 213 -2.99 19.32 9.95
N VAL A 214 -4.25 19.28 9.54
CA VAL A 214 -4.70 19.69 8.21
C VAL A 214 -5.80 20.74 8.33
N ARG A 215 -5.59 21.90 7.69
CA ARG A 215 -6.59 22.97 7.62
C ARG A 215 -7.59 22.68 6.49
N TYR A 216 -8.88 22.67 6.85
CA TYR A 216 -10.01 22.49 5.93
C TYR A 216 -10.65 23.85 5.54
N THR A 217 -9.86 24.91 5.54
CA THR A 217 -10.27 26.30 5.27
C THR A 217 -10.39 26.57 3.78
N ASN A 218 -9.36 26.20 3.02
CA ASN A 218 -9.32 26.27 1.56
C ASN A 218 -8.39 25.17 1.01
N LEU A 219 -8.48 24.89 -0.29
CA LEU A 219 -7.75 23.80 -0.92
C LEU A 219 -6.23 24.02 -0.92
N GLU A 220 -5.75 25.24 -1.14
CA GLU A 220 -4.31 25.54 -1.23
C GLU A 220 -3.60 25.27 0.11
N GLU A 221 -4.16 25.77 1.22
CA GLU A 221 -3.62 25.49 2.56
C GLU A 221 -3.69 23.99 2.90
N MET A 222 -4.77 23.33 2.51
CA MET A 222 -4.96 21.90 2.74
C MET A 222 -3.92 21.07 1.98
N VAL A 223 -3.63 21.42 0.73
CA VAL A 223 -2.64 20.74 -0.11
C VAL A 223 -1.26 20.80 0.54
N GLU A 224 -0.84 21.96 1.05
CA GLU A 224 0.44 22.11 1.74
C GLU A 224 0.48 21.30 3.03
N ASP A 225 -0.57 21.34 3.85
CA ASP A 225 -0.62 20.58 5.10
C ASP A 225 -0.59 19.06 4.84
N VAL A 226 -1.39 18.57 3.87
CA VAL A 226 -1.42 17.16 3.46
C VAL A 226 -0.06 16.71 2.92
N TRP A 227 0.59 17.56 2.12
CA TRP A 227 1.91 17.29 1.57
C TRP A 227 2.97 17.17 2.68
N VAL A 228 2.99 18.10 3.65
CA VAL A 228 3.91 18.04 4.80
C VAL A 228 3.69 16.77 5.62
N VAL A 229 2.44 16.37 5.85
CA VAL A 229 2.12 15.12 6.56
C VAL A 229 2.65 13.91 5.79
N LEU A 230 2.42 13.83 4.48
CA LEU A 230 2.92 12.75 3.62
C LEU A 230 4.45 12.67 3.63
N GLN A 231 5.14 13.80 3.44
CA GLN A 231 6.60 13.88 3.44
C GLN A 231 7.18 13.42 4.76
N THR A 232 6.73 14.02 5.86
CA THR A 232 7.24 13.74 7.20
C THR A 232 7.13 12.25 7.56
N ARG A 233 6.00 11.62 7.24
CA ARG A 233 5.74 10.20 7.53
C ARG A 233 6.63 9.29 6.68
N THR A 234 6.74 9.60 5.39
CA THR A 234 7.55 8.84 4.44
C THR A 234 9.03 8.93 4.75
N GLU A 235 9.53 10.12 5.09
CA GLU A 235 10.93 10.34 5.49
C GLU A 235 11.26 9.63 6.81
N SER A 236 10.33 9.66 7.78
CA SER A 236 10.48 8.90 9.03
C SER A 236 10.61 7.40 8.77
N LEU A 237 9.78 6.87 7.86
CA LEU A 237 9.85 5.47 7.43
C LEU A 237 11.17 5.15 6.73
N LEU A 238 11.57 5.95 5.75
CA LEU A 238 12.81 5.77 5.00
C LEU A 238 14.03 5.82 5.92
N THR A 239 14.04 6.75 6.88
CA THR A 239 15.12 6.87 7.87
C THR A 239 15.22 5.60 8.73
N ARG A 240 14.08 5.11 9.24
CA ARG A 240 14.06 3.88 10.04
C ARG A 240 14.53 2.68 9.21
N LEU A 241 14.01 2.52 8.00
CA LEU A 241 14.37 1.44 7.09
C LEU A 241 15.84 1.50 6.68
N SER A 242 16.43 2.69 6.55
CA SER A 242 17.84 2.86 6.18
C SER A 242 18.78 2.63 7.37
N SER A 243 18.33 2.95 8.58
CA SER A 243 19.13 2.75 9.80
C SER A 243 19.37 1.28 10.16
N GLU A 244 18.51 0.38 9.68
CA GLU A 244 18.66 -1.08 9.88
C GLU A 244 19.49 -1.76 8.78
N ILE A 245 19.88 -1.05 7.72
CA ILE A 245 20.63 -1.59 6.57
C ILE A 245 22.13 -1.83 6.88
N LEU A 246 22.60 -1.70 8.12
CA LEU A 246 24.02 -1.88 8.48
C LEU A 246 24.24 -2.88 9.65
N PRO A 247 25.29 -3.73 9.61
CA PRO A 247 25.59 -4.72 8.57
C PRO A 247 25.87 -6.13 9.14
N ALA A 248 25.76 -7.13 8.25
CA ALA A 248 26.42 -8.46 8.18
C ALA A 248 26.83 -9.21 9.47
#